data_AF-A0A0V0SX56-F1
#
_entry.id   AF-A0A0V0SX56-F1
#
_cell.length_a   1.000
_cell.length_b   1.000
_cell.length_c   1.000
_cell.angle_alpha   90.00
_cell.angle_beta   90.00
_cell.angle_gamma   90.00
#
_symmetry.space_group_name_H-M   'P 1'
#
loop_
_entity.id
_entity.type
_entity.pdbx_description
1 polymer ?
#
loop_
_entity_poly.entity_id
_entity_poly.type
_entity_poly.pdbx_seq_one_letter_code
_entity_poly.pdbx_strand_id
1 'polypeptide(L)'
;LKQYIPKKPKKWDIKVNARTGVSGLLYDFCFYEGKVPRVKKPSGCLSFDVAMKLCETVPKHRNFKIFFDNYFTHLDLQLRLLKKGIHTIGTIRRNRLKNAPLKAMAKELKRAGQGAFHVCTTAENNLCIVRWHDGA
;
A
#
# COMPACT_ATOMS: atom_id res chain seq x y z
N LEU A 1 4.68 14.51 20.11
CA LEU A 1 4.25 14.42 18.69
C LEU A 1 5.39 14.42 17.67
N LYS A 2 6.66 14.63 18.07
CA LYS A 2 7.80 14.43 17.15
C LYS A 2 8.12 12.94 16.99
N GLN A 3 8.45 12.53 15.78
CA GLN A 3 8.87 11.18 15.43
C GLN A 3 10.31 11.22 14.91
N TYR A 4 11.12 10.25 15.33
CA TYR A 4 12.42 10.00 14.75
C TYR A 4 12.30 9.16 13.46
N ILE A 5 12.79 9.67 12.34
CA ILE A 5 12.85 8.98 11.04
C ILE A 5 14.29 9.07 10.51
N PRO A 6 15.11 8.01 10.67
CA PRO A 6 16.56 8.09 10.43
C PRO A 6 16.93 8.37 8.98
N LYS A 7 16.08 7.96 8.03
CA LYS A 7 16.31 8.10 6.57
C LYS A 7 15.77 9.41 5.99
N LYS A 8 15.31 10.36 6.81
CA LYS A 8 14.85 11.68 6.35
C LYS A 8 15.91 12.75 6.63
N PRO A 9 16.01 13.81 5.80
CA PRO A 9 16.99 14.88 5.99
C PRO A 9 16.93 15.50 7.40
N LYS A 10 15.71 15.84 7.85
CA LYS A 10 15.43 16.20 9.24
C LYS A 10 14.90 14.97 9.96
N LYS A 11 15.71 14.43 10.88
CA LYS A 11 15.42 13.16 11.55
C LYS A 11 14.34 13.26 12.62
N TRP A 12 14.19 14.39 13.29
CA TRP A 12 13.19 14.61 14.34
C TRP A 12 12.19 15.67 13.91
N ASP A 13 10.96 15.26 13.59
CA ASP A 13 9.88 16.20 13.26
C ASP A 13 8.49 15.59 13.44
N ILE A 14 7.45 16.41 13.24
CA ILE A 14 6.06 15.96 13.19
C ILE A 14 5.83 15.24 11.86
N LYS A 15 5.32 14.00 11.93
CA LYS A 15 4.95 13.24 10.74
C LYS A 15 3.49 13.48 10.38
N VAL A 16 3.25 13.78 9.11
CA VAL A 16 1.91 13.87 8.50
C VAL A 16 1.82 12.84 7.38
N ASN A 17 0.71 12.10 7.34
CA ASN A 17 0.38 11.25 6.19
C ASN A 17 -0.59 12.03 5.31
N ALA A 18 -0.40 11.98 4.00
CA ALA A 18 -1.10 12.83 3.04
C ALA A 18 -1.55 12.01 1.82
N ARG A 19 -2.70 12.38 1.26
CA ARG A 19 -3.17 11.93 -0.05
C ARG A 19 -3.16 13.12 -1.00
N THR A 20 -2.35 13.02 -2.05
CA THR A 20 -2.23 14.04 -3.08
C THR A 20 -2.77 13.56 -4.42
N GLY A 21 -3.11 14.49 -5.30
CA GLY A 21 -3.40 14.23 -6.70
C GLY A 21 -2.15 14.14 -7.56
N VAL A 22 -2.33 13.68 -8.80
CA VAL A 22 -1.29 13.73 -9.84
C VAL A 22 -0.86 15.17 -10.15
N SER A 23 -1.72 16.15 -9.88
CA SER A 23 -1.42 17.58 -9.98
C SER A 23 -0.52 18.11 -8.84
N GLY A 24 -0.20 17.28 -7.84
CA GLY A 24 0.50 17.70 -6.63
C GLY A 24 -0.39 18.34 -5.57
N LEU A 25 -1.68 18.57 -5.86
CA LEU A 25 -2.62 19.13 -4.88
C LEU A 25 -2.86 18.17 -3.71
N LEU A 26 -2.84 18.70 -2.50
CA LEU A 26 -3.19 17.97 -1.28
C LEU A 26 -4.72 17.87 -1.16
N TYR A 27 -5.25 16.65 -1.14
CA TYR A 27 -6.69 16.43 -0.99
C TYR A 27 -7.11 16.04 0.43
N ASP A 28 -6.24 15.35 1.17
CA ASP A 28 -6.53 14.90 2.53
C ASP A 28 -5.23 14.64 3.29
N PHE A 29 -5.24 14.77 4.61
CA PHE A 29 -4.08 14.52 5.47
C PHE A 29 -4.48 14.14 6.90
N CYS A 30 -3.58 13.47 7.60
CA CYS A 30 -3.73 13.22 9.03
C CYS A 30 -2.38 13.22 9.75
N PHE A 31 -2.35 13.80 10.95
CA PHE A 31 -1.19 13.75 11.82
C PHE A 31 -0.91 12.33 12.30
N TYR A 32 0.38 11.98 12.42
CA TYR A 32 0.79 10.75 13.06
C TYR A 32 0.86 10.94 14.58
N GLU A 33 -0.07 10.32 15.29
CA GLU A 33 -0.15 10.40 16.76
C GLU A 33 0.37 9.13 17.46
N GLY A 34 0.88 8.16 16.69
CA GLY A 34 1.23 6.83 17.21
C GLY A 34 0.03 5.96 17.60
N LYS A 35 -1.19 6.44 17.37
CA LYS A 35 -2.45 5.74 17.66
C LYS A 35 -3.19 5.42 16.37
N VAL A 36 -3.95 4.32 16.39
CA VAL A 36 -4.81 3.92 15.27
C VAL A 36 -5.89 5.00 15.08
N PRO A 37 -6.07 5.55 13.87
CA PRO A 37 -7.10 6.56 13.63
C PRO A 37 -8.50 5.97 13.78
N ARG A 38 -9.47 6.81 14.16
CA ARG A 38 -10.88 6.40 14.23
C ARG A 38 -11.41 6.17 12.82
N VAL A 39 -11.64 4.89 12.49
CA VAL A 39 -12.26 4.42 11.24
C VAL A 39 -13.44 3.49 11.57
N LYS A 40 -14.46 3.43 10.71
CA LYS A 40 -15.69 2.65 10.98
C LYS A 40 -15.46 1.16 11.26
N LYS A 41 -14.44 0.57 10.65
CA LYS A 41 -14.08 -0.85 10.78
C LYS A 41 -12.55 -0.98 10.90
N PRO A 42 -11.98 -0.76 12.10
CA PRO A 42 -10.52 -0.80 12.28
C PRO A 42 -9.97 -2.19 11.95
N SER A 43 -8.77 -2.22 11.41
CA SER A 43 -8.00 -3.45 11.18
C SER A 43 -7.10 -3.78 12.36
N GLY A 44 -6.83 -2.81 13.25
CA GLY A 44 -5.83 -2.94 14.31
C GLY A 44 -4.40 -2.69 13.80
N CYS A 45 -4.21 -2.44 12.50
CA CYS A 45 -2.93 -2.08 11.92
C CYS A 45 -2.91 -0.59 11.58
N LEU A 46 -2.01 0.16 12.23
CA LEU A 46 -1.89 1.61 12.06
C LEU A 46 -1.78 2.04 10.59
N SER A 47 -0.87 1.43 9.83
CA SER A 47 -0.68 1.75 8.42
C SER A 47 -1.93 1.51 7.56
N PHE A 48 -2.65 0.41 7.81
CA PHE A 48 -3.88 0.08 7.12
C PHE A 48 -4.97 1.12 7.44
N ASP A 49 -5.16 1.41 8.72
CA ASP A 49 -6.24 2.27 9.18
C ASP A 49 -6.01 3.74 8.80
N VAL A 50 -4.75 4.19 8.75
CA VAL A 50 -4.37 5.49 8.16
C VAL A 50 -4.75 5.56 6.68
N ALA A 51 -4.42 4.53 5.89
CA ALA A 51 -4.78 4.52 4.47
C ALA A 51 -6.30 4.50 4.26
N MET A 52 -7.03 3.71 5.06
CA MET A 52 -8.50 3.73 5.06
C MET A 52 -9.05 5.09 5.39
N LYS A 53 -8.49 5.76 6.42
CA LYS A 53 -8.91 7.10 6.84
C LYS A 53 -8.75 8.12 5.74
N LEU A 54 -7.55 8.17 5.14
CA LEU A 54 -7.25 9.04 4.00
C LEU A 54 -8.08 8.70 2.76
N CYS A 55 -8.69 7.51 2.66
CA CYS A 55 -9.57 7.15 1.55
C CYS A 55 -11.06 7.43 1.81
N GLU A 56 -11.45 7.88 3.01
CA GLU A 56 -12.88 8.11 3.34
C GLU A 56 -13.51 9.21 2.47
N THR A 57 -12.72 10.20 2.08
CA THR A 57 -13.14 11.33 1.24
C THR A 57 -13.03 11.06 -0.27
N VAL A 58 -12.57 9.87 -0.70
CA VAL A 58 -12.54 9.52 -2.14
C VAL A 58 -13.95 9.17 -2.61
N PRO A 59 -14.43 9.75 -3.73
CA PRO A 59 -15.69 9.34 -4.32
C PRO A 59 -15.67 7.86 -4.72
N LYS A 60 -16.70 7.13 -4.28
CA LYS A 60 -16.83 5.68 -4.48
C LYS A 60 -17.37 5.39 -5.87
N HIS A 61 -16.96 4.26 -6.45
CA HIS A 61 -17.45 3.77 -7.75
C HIS A 61 -17.30 4.79 -8.89
N ARG A 62 -16.22 5.59 -8.84
CA ARG A 62 -15.89 6.63 -9.84
C ARG A 62 -14.55 6.37 -10.54
N ASN A 63 -14.06 5.11 -10.51
CA ASN A 63 -12.81 4.68 -11.16
C ASN A 63 -11.54 5.39 -10.65
N PHE A 64 -11.56 5.88 -9.41
CA PHE A 64 -10.37 6.43 -8.77
C PHE A 64 -9.32 5.34 -8.52
N LYS A 65 -8.06 5.72 -8.69
CA LYS A 65 -6.88 4.86 -8.51
C LYS A 65 -5.98 5.49 -7.46
N ILE A 66 -5.71 4.76 -6.39
CA ILE A 66 -4.84 5.21 -5.29
C ILE A 66 -3.52 4.43 -5.34
N PHE A 67 -2.42 5.16 -5.29
CA PHE A 67 -1.09 4.59 -5.29
C PHE A 67 -0.52 4.60 -3.87
N PHE A 68 -0.06 3.46 -3.39
CA PHE A 68 0.47 3.27 -2.05
C PHE A 68 1.97 3.02 -2.06
N ASP A 69 2.63 3.56 -1.02
CA ASP A 69 3.93 3.06 -0.60
C ASP A 69 3.80 1.68 0.07
N ASN A 70 4.88 0.91 0.10
CA ASN A 70 4.94 -0.41 0.74
C ASN A 70 4.55 -0.45 2.22
N TYR A 71 4.65 0.66 2.95
CA TYR A 71 4.24 0.79 4.34
C TYR A 71 2.73 0.68 4.48
N PHE A 72 1.96 1.26 3.55
CA PHE A 72 0.48 1.25 3.55
C PHE A 72 -0.10 0.04 2.82
N THR A 73 0.68 -0.62 1.96
CA THR A 73 0.18 -1.70 1.12
C THR A 73 -0.09 -2.98 1.92
N HIS A 74 -1.36 -3.41 1.92
CA HIS A 74 -1.87 -4.67 2.48
C HIS A 74 -2.90 -5.28 1.54
N LEU A 75 -2.92 -6.60 1.36
CA LEU A 75 -3.87 -7.26 0.44
C LEU A 75 -5.33 -7.00 0.86
N ASP A 76 -5.65 -7.12 2.15
CA ASP A 76 -7.01 -6.90 2.64
C ASP A 76 -7.46 -5.44 2.52
N LEU A 77 -6.52 -4.48 2.53
CA LEU A 77 -6.82 -3.06 2.32
C LEU A 77 -7.31 -2.84 0.90
N GLN A 78 -6.59 -3.42 -0.07
CA GLN A 78 -6.94 -3.34 -1.48
C GLN A 78 -8.32 -3.95 -1.73
N LEU A 79 -8.63 -5.11 -1.14
CA LEU A 79 -9.95 -5.73 -1.24
C LEU A 79 -11.07 -4.86 -0.62
N ARG A 80 -10.82 -4.22 0.53
CA ARG A 80 -11.80 -3.31 1.15
C ARG A 80 -12.06 -2.05 0.32
N LEU A 81 -11.03 -1.51 -0.33
CA LEU A 81 -11.16 -0.36 -1.21
C LEU A 81 -11.81 -0.72 -2.55
N LEU A 82 -11.51 -1.92 -3.08
CA LEU A 82 -12.16 -2.45 -4.28
C LEU A 82 -13.68 -2.59 -4.08
N LYS A 83 -14.14 -3.05 -2.90
CA LYS A 83 -15.57 -3.06 -2.54
C LYS A 83 -16.23 -1.67 -2.54
N LYS A 84 -15.45 -0.59 -2.49
CA LYS A 84 -15.91 0.80 -2.62
C LYS A 84 -15.73 1.36 -4.03
N GLY A 85 -15.36 0.52 -5.00
CA GLY A 85 -15.03 0.93 -6.37
C GLY A 85 -13.79 1.83 -6.47
N ILE A 86 -12.85 1.69 -5.53
CA ILE A 86 -11.57 2.40 -5.52
C ILE A 86 -10.48 1.37 -5.83
N HIS A 87 -9.77 1.58 -6.94
CA HIS A 87 -8.67 0.73 -7.35
C HIS A 87 -7.38 1.17 -6.67
N THR A 88 -6.47 0.23 -6.49
CA THR A 88 -5.25 0.46 -5.72
C THR A 88 -4.05 -0.19 -6.40
N ILE A 89 -2.91 0.48 -6.33
CA ILE A 89 -1.64 -0.03 -6.82
C ILE A 89 -0.58 0.27 -5.76
N GLY A 90 0.32 -0.67 -5.49
CA GLY A 90 1.40 -0.44 -4.53
C GLY A 90 2.42 -1.56 -4.53
N THR A 91 3.63 -1.23 -4.08
CA THR A 91 4.65 -2.24 -3.82
C THR A 91 4.33 -2.94 -2.50
N ILE A 92 4.49 -4.26 -2.39
CA ILE A 92 4.15 -5.01 -1.18
C ILE A 92 5.40 -5.66 -0.57
N ARG A 93 5.54 -5.56 0.75
CA ARG A 93 6.64 -6.22 1.47
C ARG A 93 6.45 -7.74 1.46
N ARG A 94 7.54 -8.50 1.31
CA ARG A 94 7.52 -9.96 1.25
C ARG A 94 6.78 -10.62 2.42
N ASN A 95 6.93 -10.09 3.64
CA ASN A 95 6.26 -10.62 4.83
C ASN A 95 4.73 -10.39 4.83
N ARG A 96 4.20 -9.51 3.97
CA ARG A 96 2.76 -9.23 3.84
C ARG A 96 2.07 -9.99 2.71
N LEU A 97 2.81 -10.80 1.95
CA LEU A 97 2.28 -11.63 0.87
C LEU A 97 1.41 -12.81 1.34
N LYS A 98 1.16 -12.97 2.65
CA LYS A 98 0.40 -14.10 3.23
C LYS A 98 0.85 -15.44 2.62
N ASN A 99 -0.05 -16.21 2.04
CA ASN A 99 0.24 -17.51 1.41
C ASN A 99 0.36 -17.41 -0.13
N ALA A 100 0.62 -16.22 -0.68
CA ALA A 100 0.78 -16.06 -2.12
C ALA A 100 1.98 -16.91 -2.61
N PRO A 101 1.81 -17.69 -3.70
CA PRO A 101 2.83 -18.63 -4.22
C PRO A 101 4.13 -17.93 -4.66
N LEU A 102 4.07 -16.61 -4.86
CA LEU A 102 5.17 -15.72 -5.19
C LEU A 102 6.31 -15.65 -4.16
N LYS A 103 6.10 -16.15 -2.92
CA LYS A 103 7.17 -16.19 -1.91
C LYS A 103 8.32 -17.12 -2.33
N ALA A 104 8.02 -18.24 -2.99
CA ALA A 104 9.00 -19.22 -3.42
C ALA A 104 9.74 -18.84 -4.72
N MET A 105 9.09 -18.04 -5.57
CA MET A 105 9.55 -17.69 -6.93
C MET A 105 10.82 -16.82 -6.98
N ALA A 106 11.32 -16.32 -5.85
CA ALA A 106 12.45 -15.39 -5.85
C ALA A 106 13.75 -16.00 -6.42
N LYS A 107 14.03 -17.26 -6.12
CA LYS A 107 15.24 -17.95 -6.58
C LYS A 107 15.15 -18.31 -8.07
N GLU A 108 13.96 -18.70 -8.52
CA GLU A 108 13.68 -19.06 -9.91
C GLU A 108 13.78 -17.84 -10.82
N LEU A 109 13.17 -16.72 -10.44
CA LEU A 109 13.29 -15.47 -11.20
C LEU A 109 14.74 -14.98 -11.30
N LYS A 110 15.55 -15.16 -10.24
CA LYS A 110 16.97 -14.84 -10.30
C LYS A 110 17.73 -15.72 -11.30
N ARG A 111 17.40 -17.02 -11.38
CA ARG A 111 17.99 -17.95 -12.36
C ARG A 111 17.55 -17.66 -13.79
N ALA A 112 16.30 -17.22 -13.97
CA ALA A 112 15.75 -16.88 -15.28
C ALA A 112 16.34 -15.59 -15.89
N GLY A 113 17.04 -14.78 -15.09
CA GLY A 113 17.76 -13.60 -15.56
C GLY A 113 16.98 -12.29 -15.37
N GLN A 114 17.63 -11.19 -15.75
CA GLN A 114 17.07 -9.85 -15.66
C GLN A 114 15.79 -9.72 -16.50
N GLY A 115 14.78 -9.06 -15.94
CA GLY A 115 13.48 -8.89 -16.58
C GLY A 115 12.53 -10.08 -16.41
N ALA A 116 12.99 -11.20 -15.82
CA ALA A 116 12.11 -12.30 -15.49
C ALA A 116 11.04 -11.86 -14.47
N PHE A 117 9.80 -12.27 -14.69
CA PHE A 117 8.69 -11.95 -13.79
C PHE A 117 7.73 -13.13 -13.62
N HIS A 118 6.98 -13.10 -12.53
CA HIS A 118 5.89 -14.03 -12.25
C HIS A 118 4.68 -13.24 -11.77
N VAL A 119 3.50 -13.67 -12.20
CA VAL A 119 2.22 -13.04 -11.87
C VAL A 119 1.34 -14.07 -11.19
N CYS A 120 0.71 -13.65 -10.09
CA CYS A 120 -0.35 -14.43 -9.45
C CYS A 120 -1.58 -13.55 -9.31
N THR A 121 -2.74 -14.08 -9.69
CA THR A 121 -4.03 -13.38 -9.61
C THR A 121 -5.01 -14.21 -8.80
N THR A 122 -5.77 -13.58 -7.92
CA THR A 122 -6.88 -14.26 -7.22
C THR A 122 -8.07 -14.42 -8.15
N ALA A 123 -8.65 -15.62 -8.21
CA ALA A 123 -9.82 -15.89 -9.07
C ALA A 123 -11.07 -15.08 -8.66
N GLU A 124 -11.26 -14.86 -7.36
CA GLU A 124 -12.47 -14.21 -6.83
C GLU A 124 -12.52 -12.70 -7.08
N ASN A 125 -11.38 -12.01 -6.96
CA ASN A 125 -11.35 -10.55 -6.87
C ASN A 125 -10.38 -9.91 -7.88
N ASN A 126 -9.76 -10.72 -8.75
CA ASN A 126 -8.76 -10.28 -9.73
C ASN A 126 -7.62 -9.45 -9.09
N LEU A 127 -7.26 -9.74 -7.84
CA LEU A 127 -6.14 -9.09 -7.19
C LEU A 127 -4.85 -9.66 -7.77
N CYS A 128 -4.15 -8.85 -8.54
CA CYS A 128 -2.91 -9.22 -9.20
C CYS A 128 -1.70 -8.82 -8.35
N ILE A 129 -0.76 -9.75 -8.21
CA ILE A 129 0.55 -9.50 -7.61
C ILE A 129 1.60 -9.90 -8.63
N VAL A 130 2.50 -8.96 -8.93
CA VAL A 130 3.62 -9.16 -9.85
C VAL A 130 4.91 -9.14 -9.04
N ARG A 131 5.77 -10.11 -9.27
CA ARG A 131 7.16 -10.10 -8.80
C ARG A 131 8.05 -10.16 -10.03
N TRP A 132 9.05 -9.29 -10.08
CA TRP A 132 10.03 -9.28 -11.14
C TRP A 132 11.45 -9.23 -10.57
N HIS A 133 12.43 -9.66 -11.37
CA HIS A 133 13.85 -9.52 -11.06
C HIS A 133 14.43 -8.40 -11.90
N ASP A 134 14.63 -7.24 -11.26
CA ASP A 134 15.53 -6.22 -11.79
C ASP A 134 16.96 -6.74 -11.65
N GLY A 135 17.73 -6.69 -12.75
CA GLY A 135 19.13 -7.06 -12.75
C GLY A 135 19.89 -6.19 -11.75
N ALA A 136 20.61 -6.84 -10.84
CA ALA A 136 21.59 -6.23 -9.97
C ALA A 136 22.79 -7.17 -9.88
#